data_AF-A0A498HQS1-F1
#
_entry.id   AF-A0A498HQS1-F1
#
_cell.length_a   1.000
_cell.length_b   1.000
_cell.length_c   1.000
_cell.angle_alpha   90.00
_cell.angle_beta   90.00
_cell.angle_gamma   90.00
#
_symmetry.space_group_name_H-M   'P 1'
#
loop_
_entity.id
_entity.type
_entity.pdbx_description
1 polymer ?
#
loop_
_entity_poly.entity_id
_entity_poly.type
_entity_poly.pdbx_seq_one_letter_code
_entity_poly.pdbx_strand_id
1 'polypeptide(L)'
;MDRKIGGGGRDFCNWLCHPNQLREVAFVKLSFLYPASTGRNMEEVMRVLESLQKANTHKVATLTNWKWGDSVVILPLVSQDEANKMFPPSYKTVDLPSKKKYLRFTDV
;
A
#
# COMPACT_ATOMS: atom_id res chain seq x y z
N MET A 1 51.53 12.69 -46.69
CA MET A 1 50.38 13.28 -47.39
C MET A 1 49.15 12.85 -46.60
N ASP A 2 48.91 13.41 -45.42
CA ASP A 2 48.22 14.68 -45.12
C ASP A 2 46.76 14.75 -45.61
N ARG A 3 45.83 14.82 -44.63
CA ARG A 3 44.46 15.42 -44.62
C ARG A 3 43.36 14.82 -45.53
N LYS A 4 42.09 14.66 -45.11
CA LYS A 4 41.24 15.48 -44.21
C LYS A 4 40.19 14.69 -43.42
N ILE A 5 39.92 15.23 -42.23
CA ILE A 5 38.79 15.04 -41.33
C ILE A 5 37.52 15.72 -41.91
N GLY A 6 36.35 15.11 -41.72
CA GLY A 6 35.03 15.71 -41.94
C GLY A 6 33.96 15.00 -41.10
N GLY A 7 33.71 15.50 -39.88
CA GLY A 7 32.70 14.99 -38.96
C GLY A 7 31.28 15.51 -39.25
N GLY A 8 30.29 14.77 -38.74
CA GLY A 8 28.88 15.15 -38.82
C GLY A 8 27.96 14.05 -38.31
N GLY A 9 28.17 13.59 -37.07
CA GLY A 9 27.27 12.66 -36.40
C GLY A 9 25.93 13.31 -36.09
N ARG A 10 24.84 12.73 -36.63
CA ARG A 10 23.47 12.86 -36.13
C ARG A 10 22.70 11.61 -36.58
N ASP A 11 22.85 10.53 -35.81
CA ASP A 11 21.94 9.41 -35.91
C ASP A 11 20.56 9.86 -35.45
N PHE A 12 19.61 9.71 -36.36
CA PHE A 12 18.20 10.01 -36.21
C PHE A 12 17.55 9.09 -35.17
N CYS A 13 17.67 9.44 -33.89
CA CYS A 13 16.71 9.01 -32.87
C CYS A 13 15.45 9.85 -33.02
N ASN A 14 14.60 9.49 -34.00
CA ASN A 14 13.24 10.01 -34.07
C ASN A 14 12.31 9.06 -33.31
N TRP A 15 12.33 9.14 -31.98
CA TRP A 15 11.24 8.63 -31.14
C TRP A 15 10.30 9.80 -30.88
N LEU A 16 9.15 9.79 -31.54
CA LEU A 16 8.03 10.68 -31.25
C LEU A 16 7.59 10.43 -29.80
N CYS A 17 8.03 11.30 -28.90
CA CYS A 17 7.61 11.30 -27.51
C CYS A 17 6.19 11.89 -27.47
N HIS A 18 5.19 11.03 -27.24
CA HIS A 18 3.83 11.48 -26.92
C HIS A 18 3.90 12.26 -25.60
N PRO A 19 3.44 13.53 -25.52
CA PRO A 19 3.77 14.42 -24.40
C PRO A 19 2.97 14.16 -23.11
N ASN A 20 2.56 12.93 -22.81
CA ASN A 20 1.68 12.67 -21.66
C ASN A 20 2.02 11.44 -20.81
N GLN A 21 3.27 10.98 -20.83
CA GLN A 21 3.71 9.94 -19.90
C GLN A 21 4.34 10.58 -18.67
N LEU A 22 3.48 11.06 -17.77
CA LEU A 22 3.87 11.34 -16.39
C LEU A 22 4.51 10.08 -15.82
N ARG A 23 5.74 10.20 -15.34
CA ARG A 23 6.46 9.16 -14.61
C ARG A 23 5.55 8.66 -13.48
N GLU A 24 5.06 7.43 -13.59
CA GLU A 24 4.50 6.72 -12.45
C GLU A 24 5.62 6.52 -11.44
N VAL A 25 5.64 7.36 -10.41
CA VAL A 25 6.44 7.12 -9.22
C VAL A 25 5.90 5.86 -8.55
N ALA A 26 6.68 4.78 -8.56
CA ALA A 26 6.32 3.57 -7.87
C ALA A 26 6.21 3.85 -6.36
N PHE A 27 4.99 3.78 -5.81
CA PHE A 27 4.75 3.94 -4.37
C PHE A 27 5.03 2.62 -3.66
N VAL A 28 6.11 2.58 -2.88
CA VAL A 28 6.42 1.44 -2.01
C VAL A 28 5.43 1.41 -0.84
N LYS A 29 4.68 0.32 -0.69
CA LYS A 29 3.71 0.13 0.40
C LYS A 29 4.32 -0.46 1.67
N LEU A 30 5.32 -1.32 1.52
CA LEU A 30 6.03 -1.96 2.63
C LEU A 30 7.41 -2.44 2.16
N SER A 31 8.39 -2.43 3.06
CA SER A 31 9.73 -2.97 2.84
C SER A 31 10.19 -3.81 4.04
N PHE A 32 10.95 -4.87 3.75
CA PHE A 32 11.64 -5.67 4.76
C PHE A 32 13.14 -5.66 4.46
N LEU A 33 13.95 -5.46 5.49
CA LEU A 33 15.41 -5.53 5.38
C LEU A 33 15.94 -6.65 6.26
N TYR A 34 16.41 -7.72 5.63
CA TYR A 34 17.05 -8.86 6.28
C TYR A 34 18.49 -8.99 5.77
N PRO A 35 19.49 -9.23 6.64
CA PRO A 35 20.85 -9.53 6.20
C PRO A 35 20.91 -10.93 5.55
N ALA A 36 21.95 -11.21 4.77
CA ALA A 36 22.12 -12.49 4.08
C ALA A 36 22.18 -13.71 5.02
N SER A 37 22.57 -13.50 6.28
CA SER A 37 22.62 -14.53 7.32
C SER A 37 21.26 -14.89 7.92
N THR A 38 20.20 -14.13 7.63
CA THR A 38 18.87 -14.33 8.23
C THR A 38 17.86 -14.70 7.16
N GLY A 39 17.29 -15.89 7.28
CA GLY A 39 16.19 -16.35 6.43
C GLY A 39 14.95 -15.46 6.59
N ARG A 40 14.20 -15.27 5.51
CA ARG A 40 12.92 -14.52 5.52
C ARG A 40 11.82 -15.37 6.13
N ASN A 41 10.92 -14.75 6.90
CA ASN A 41 9.68 -15.39 7.32
C ASN A 41 8.62 -15.25 6.21
N MET A 42 8.35 -16.34 5.49
CA MET A 42 7.37 -16.34 4.38
C MET A 42 5.92 -16.21 4.86
N GLU A 43 5.62 -16.67 6.07
CA GLU A 43 4.27 -16.52 6.66
C GLU A 43 3.95 -15.05 6.89
N GLU A 44 4.96 -14.27 7.33
CA GLU A 44 4.83 -12.83 7.51
C GLU A 44 4.64 -12.08 6.19
N VAL A 45 5.35 -12.50 5.14
CA VAL A 45 5.18 -11.92 3.79
C VAL A 45 3.74 -12.11 3.31
N MET A 46 3.18 -13.31 3.44
CA MET A 46 1.80 -13.59 3.04
C MET A 46 0.78 -12.82 3.91
N ARG A 47 0.99 -12.80 5.23
CA ARG A 47 0.14 -12.05 6.18
C ARG A 47 0.06 -10.57 5.82
N VAL A 48 1.20 -9.97 5.47
CA VAL A 48 1.29 -8.55 5.14
C VAL A 48 0.70 -8.25 3.76
N LEU A 49 0.93 -9.11 2.76
CA LEU A 49 0.32 -8.94 1.44
C LEU A 49 -1.20 -8.83 1.55
N GLU A 50 -1.81 -9.72 2.32
CA GLU A 50 -3.26 -9.77 2.51
C GLU A 50 -3.77 -8.60 3.34
N SER A 51 -3.03 -8.22 4.39
CA SER A 51 -3.31 -6.99 5.14
C SER A 51 -3.33 -5.76 4.23
N LEU A 52 -2.36 -5.63 3.32
CA LEU A 52 -2.28 -4.52 2.37
C LEU A 52 -3.42 -4.54 1.36
N GLN A 53 -3.77 -5.70 0.82
CA GLN A 53 -4.92 -5.84 -0.08
C GLN A 53 -6.22 -5.48 0.63
N LYS A 54 -6.40 -5.93 1.88
CA LYS A 54 -7.60 -5.66 2.67
C LYS A 54 -7.73 -4.19 3.02
N ALA A 55 -6.62 -3.52 3.38
CA ALA A 55 -6.57 -2.09 3.65
C ALA A 55 -6.77 -1.23 2.38
N ASN A 56 -6.46 -1.77 1.19
CA ASN A 56 -6.70 -1.09 -0.08
C ASN A 56 -8.18 -1.18 -0.51
N THR A 57 -8.82 -2.32 -0.28
CA THR A 57 -10.23 -2.53 -0.67
C THR A 57 -11.22 -1.94 0.35
N HIS A 58 -10.89 -2.04 1.64
CA HIS A 58 -11.74 -1.59 2.74
C HIS A 58 -10.99 -0.55 3.57
N LYS A 59 -11.70 0.47 4.08
CA LYS A 59 -11.12 1.50 4.98
C LYS A 59 -10.84 0.93 6.39
N VAL A 60 -10.07 -0.14 6.48
CA VAL A 60 -9.77 -0.91 7.69
C VAL A 60 -8.26 -1.08 7.88
N ALA A 61 -7.85 -1.39 9.10
CA ALA A 61 -6.49 -1.69 9.50
C ALA A 61 -6.45 -3.02 10.26
N THR A 62 -5.46 -3.84 9.99
CA THR A 62 -5.19 -5.08 10.74
C THR A 62 -4.40 -4.76 12.01
N LEU A 63 -4.74 -5.40 13.13
CA LEU A 63 -4.04 -5.22 14.40
C LEU A 63 -2.71 -5.99 14.47
N THR A 64 -2.02 -5.85 15.61
CA THR A 64 -0.83 -6.62 15.96
C THR A 64 -1.12 -8.12 15.90
N ASN A 65 -0.22 -8.89 15.28
CA ASN A 65 -0.32 -10.35 15.13
C ASN A 65 -1.61 -10.84 14.44
N TRP A 66 -2.28 -9.98 13.66
CA TRP A 66 -3.48 -10.34 12.91
C TRP A 66 -3.23 -11.52 11.98
N LYS A 67 -4.11 -12.52 12.04
CA LYS A 67 -4.16 -13.66 11.12
C LYS A 67 -5.40 -13.59 10.25
N TRP A 68 -5.41 -14.38 9.19
CA TRP A 68 -6.60 -14.51 8.35
C TRP A 68 -7.79 -15.00 9.18
N GLY A 69 -8.93 -14.33 9.00
CA GLY A 69 -10.15 -14.58 9.77
C GLY A 69 -10.26 -13.79 11.07
N ASP A 70 -9.19 -13.14 11.55
CA ASP A 70 -9.27 -12.27 12.72
C ASP A 70 -9.99 -10.95 12.37
N SER A 71 -10.68 -10.38 13.36
CA SER A 71 -11.32 -9.08 13.26
C SER A 71 -10.32 -7.98 12.94
N VAL A 72 -10.76 -7.02 12.12
CA VAL A 72 -9.99 -5.83 11.76
C VAL A 72 -10.61 -4.58 12.38
N VAL A 73 -9.87 -3.48 12.39
CA VAL A 73 -10.33 -2.22 12.97
C VAL A 73 -10.64 -1.21 11.88
N ILE A 74 -11.79 -0.53 11.99
CA ILE A 74 -12.16 0.56 11.09
C ILE A 74 -11.23 1.74 11.35
N LEU A 75 -10.70 2.34 10.27
CA LEU A 75 -9.81 3.49 10.40
C LEU A 75 -10.47 4.63 11.19
N PRO A 76 -9.75 5.29 12.10
CA PRO A 76 -10.32 6.35 12.95
C PRO A 76 -10.76 7.59 12.16
N LEU A 77 -10.27 7.75 10.92
CA LEU A 77 -10.64 8.84 10.02
C LEU A 77 -12.07 8.68 9.44
N VAL A 78 -12.62 7.46 9.46
CA VAL A 78 -13.96 7.20 8.94
C VAL A 78 -14.99 7.70 9.94
N SER A 79 -15.87 8.60 9.53
CA SER A 79 -16.95 9.12 10.37
C SER A 79 -17.94 8.01 10.76
N GLN A 80 -18.77 8.25 11.78
CA GLN A 80 -19.73 7.24 12.23
C GLN A 80 -20.80 6.95 11.16
N ASP A 81 -21.26 7.97 10.44
CA ASP A 81 -22.23 7.81 9.35
C ASP A 81 -21.66 7.03 8.17
N GLU A 82 -20.39 7.26 7.83
CA GLU A 82 -19.68 6.49 6.80
C GLU A 82 -19.50 5.03 7.22
N ALA A 83 -19.12 4.79 8.48
CA ALA A 83 -18.96 3.43 9.01
C ALA A 83 -20.28 2.66 9.00
N ASN A 84 -21.40 3.31 9.37
CA ASN A 84 -22.74 2.71 9.33
C ASN A 84 -23.17 2.31 7.91
N LYS A 85 -22.76 3.08 6.89
CA LYS A 85 -23.06 2.78 5.47
C LYS A 85 -22.19 1.65 4.92
N MET A 86 -20.90 1.64 5.27
CA MET A 86 -19.94 0.66 4.76
C MET A 86 -20.00 -0.68 5.50
N PHE A 87 -20.36 -0.69 6.79
CA PHE A 87 -20.35 -1.86 7.65
C PHE A 87 -21.67 -2.04 8.45
N PRO A 88 -22.85 -2.13 7.81
CA PRO A 88 -24.11 -2.35 8.52
C PRO A 88 -24.18 -3.79 9.08
N PRO A 89 -24.88 -4.05 10.19
CA PRO A 89 -24.68 -3.65 11.59
C PRO A 89 -23.65 -4.56 12.33
N SER A 90 -22.51 -4.87 11.69
CA SER A 90 -21.57 -5.90 12.15
C SER A 90 -20.36 -5.40 12.93
N TYR A 91 -20.24 -4.09 13.22
CA TYR A 91 -19.05 -3.55 13.89
C TYR A 91 -19.25 -3.30 15.39
N LYS A 92 -18.28 -3.72 16.20
CA LYS A 92 -18.28 -3.59 17.67
C LYS A 92 -17.40 -2.40 18.09
N THR A 93 -17.96 -1.46 18.85
CA THR A 93 -17.19 -0.33 19.41
C THR A 93 -16.80 -0.65 20.85
N VAL A 94 -15.53 -0.43 21.21
CA VAL A 94 -15.04 -0.64 22.57
C VAL A 94 -15.06 0.67 23.36
N ASP A 95 -15.63 0.62 24.56
CA ASP A 95 -15.64 1.74 25.49
C ASP A 95 -14.29 1.87 26.19
N LEU A 96 -13.70 3.06 26.11
CA LEU A 96 -12.39 3.39 26.67
C LEU A 96 -12.53 4.51 27.71
N PRO A 97 -11.63 4.61 28.71
CA PRO A 97 -11.65 5.68 29.71
C PRO A 97 -11.60 7.10 29.11
N SER A 98 -11.06 7.24 27.90
CA SER A 98 -10.97 8.51 27.17
C SER A 98 -12.31 9.00 26.59
N LYS A 99 -13.36 8.16 26.61
CA LYS A 99 -14.68 8.41 25.98
C LYS A 99 -14.65 8.64 24.46
N LYS A 100 -13.50 8.41 23.80
CA LYS A 100 -13.37 8.51 22.34
C LYS A 100 -13.70 7.19 21.67
N LYS A 101 -14.55 7.24 20.64
CA LYS A 101 -15.07 6.05 19.92
C LYS A 101 -14.24 5.69 18.67
N TYR A 102 -12.92 5.60 18.81
CA TYR A 102 -12.04 5.29 17.67
C TYR A 102 -11.80 3.78 17.48
N LEU A 103 -11.89 3.00 18.56
CA LEU A 103 -11.64 1.56 18.51
C LEU A 103 -12.92 0.81 18.12
N ARG A 104 -13.03 0.51 16.83
CA ARG A 104 -14.20 -0.13 16.22
C ARG A 104 -13.75 -1.38 15.45
N PHE A 105 -14.16 -2.55 15.90
CA PHE A 105 -13.87 -3.84 15.28
C PHE A 105 -14.92 -4.23 14.26
N THR A 106 -14.51 -4.84 13.15
CA THR A 106 -15.40 -5.38 12.12
C THR A 106 -14.83 -6.67 11.55
N ASP A 107 -15.71 -7.58 11.18
CA ASP A 107 -15.39 -8.86 10.55
C ASP A 107 -15.69 -8.72 9.05
N VAL A 108 -14.68 -8.28 8.28
CA VAL A 108 -14.71 -8.17 6.81
C VAL A 108 -13.70 -9.08 6.16
#